data_AF-A0A956NVN4-F1
#
_entry.id   AF-A0A956NVN4-F1
#
_cell.length_a   1.000
_cell.length_b   1.000
_cell.length_c   1.000
_cell.angle_alpha   90.00
_cell.angle_beta   90.00
_cell.angle_gamma   90.00
#
_symmetry.space_group_name_H-M   'P 1'
#
loop_
_entity.id
_entity.type
_entity.pdbx_description
1 polymer ?
#
loop_
_entity_poly.entity_id
_entity_poly.type
_entity_poly.pdbx_seq_one_letter_code
_entity_poly.pdbx_strand_id
1 'polypeptide(L)'
;MLDPVVVLEDETGERLSPSMRLAEWRGGFLASGVGEGGAQFAVFGPSGDFQRMLGEPGEGPGQFFPIKNFAVDPGTLGLVVLDRKLTRVDSAFVTQARVVEGDYAQAFRIVRTREGYVVNSFGGPSPLIFLDDSLQVMARIGSRAGQPDSNQFVLAAAADGGVWAARAAYAYEIRRHDGTGAQVGTLEPVREWFQRWSQDDNRAGADFRRVPLKPRITGLQELPDGRLAVLIVTADANFAPLPDADGEGPAFSPEEFDKYADTVVEVIDSATGALLASMRRDELYGGITPEGLIWRLEYVDDTARAHLYRLVMR
;
A
#
# COMPACT_ATOMS: atom_id res chain seq x y z
N MET A 1 17.88 -7.11 -7.44
CA MET A 1 17.42 -6.66 -8.77
C MET A 1 15.93 -6.88 -8.89
N LEU A 2 15.30 -6.21 -9.87
CA LEU A 2 13.89 -6.36 -10.19
C LEU A 2 13.77 -7.06 -11.53
N ASP A 3 13.26 -8.28 -11.52
CA ASP A 3 13.07 -9.08 -12.74
C ASP A 3 11.60 -8.92 -13.19
N PRO A 4 11.32 -8.50 -14.43
CA PRO A 4 9.96 -8.35 -14.93
C PRO A 4 9.20 -9.68 -14.87
N VAL A 5 7.93 -9.63 -14.46
CA VAL A 5 7.05 -10.81 -14.37
C VAL A 5 5.91 -10.71 -15.38
N VAL A 6 5.13 -9.65 -15.29
CA VAL A 6 3.91 -9.46 -16.08
C VAL A 6 3.59 -7.98 -16.21
N VAL A 7 2.94 -7.60 -17.30
CA VAL A 7 2.36 -6.27 -17.47
C VAL A 7 0.85 -6.44 -17.48
N LEU A 8 0.15 -5.76 -16.58
CA LEU A 8 -1.30 -5.69 -16.61
C LEU A 8 -1.69 -4.58 -17.56
N GLU A 9 -2.35 -4.95 -18.65
CA GLU A 9 -2.79 -4.01 -19.66
C GLU A 9 -4.31 -3.97 -19.69
N ASP A 10 -4.83 -2.75 -19.67
CA ASP A 10 -6.21 -2.47 -19.93
C ASP A 10 -6.32 -1.74 -21.27
N GLU A 11 -6.97 -2.36 -22.26
CA GLU A 11 -7.14 -1.77 -23.59
C GLU A 11 -7.86 -0.41 -23.58
N THR A 12 -8.60 -0.09 -22.50
CA THR A 12 -9.25 1.21 -22.38
C THR A 12 -8.39 2.28 -21.73
N GLY A 13 -7.28 1.92 -21.07
CA GLY A 13 -6.37 2.86 -20.42
C GLY A 13 -6.89 3.54 -19.14
N GLU A 14 -8.22 3.60 -18.97
CA GLU A 14 -8.89 4.37 -17.92
C GLU A 14 -8.96 3.64 -16.56
N ARG A 15 -8.61 2.35 -16.49
CA ARG A 15 -8.91 1.56 -15.29
C ARG A 15 -7.81 1.62 -14.23
N LEU A 16 -6.54 1.66 -14.59
CA LEU A 16 -5.45 1.60 -13.61
C LEU A 16 -5.11 2.99 -13.06
N SER A 17 -4.82 3.08 -11.75
CA SER A 17 -4.56 4.36 -11.08
C SER A 17 -3.45 4.26 -10.05
N PRO A 18 -2.71 5.35 -9.75
CA PRO A 18 -1.62 5.33 -8.76
C PRO A 18 -2.05 4.97 -7.34
N SER A 19 -3.35 5.12 -7.02
CA SER A 19 -3.91 4.82 -5.70
C SER A 19 -4.32 3.35 -5.55
N MET A 20 -4.34 2.58 -6.65
CA MET A 20 -4.81 1.20 -6.69
C MET A 20 -4.02 0.28 -5.75
N ARG A 21 -4.61 -0.89 -5.49
CA ARG A 21 -3.93 -2.00 -4.82
C ARG A 21 -4.00 -3.22 -5.71
N LEU A 22 -2.93 -4.02 -5.67
CA LEU A 22 -2.77 -5.23 -6.44
C LEU A 22 -2.52 -6.41 -5.51
N ALA A 23 -3.10 -7.55 -5.85
CA ALA A 23 -2.81 -8.84 -5.24
C ALA A 23 -3.02 -9.95 -6.29
N GLU A 24 -2.38 -11.09 -6.09
CA GLU A 24 -2.73 -12.28 -6.84
C GLU A 24 -4.11 -12.78 -6.43
N TRP A 25 -4.92 -13.19 -7.40
CA TRP A 25 -6.26 -13.71 -7.15
C TRP A 25 -6.64 -14.73 -8.21
N ARG A 26 -6.96 -15.95 -7.77
CA ARG A 26 -7.41 -17.05 -8.65
C ARG A 26 -6.47 -17.36 -9.82
N GLY A 27 -5.16 -17.29 -9.58
CA GLY A 27 -4.15 -17.54 -10.60
C GLY A 27 -3.97 -16.40 -11.60
N GLY A 28 -4.56 -15.23 -11.35
CA GLY A 28 -4.31 -13.98 -12.06
C GLY A 28 -4.13 -12.84 -11.06
N PHE A 29 -4.56 -11.63 -11.42
CA PHE A 29 -4.40 -10.44 -10.59
C PHE A 29 -5.72 -9.70 -10.40
N LEU A 30 -5.84 -9.04 -9.25
CA LEU A 30 -6.96 -8.16 -8.93
C LEU A 30 -6.44 -6.76 -8.62
N ALA A 31 -6.95 -5.76 -9.32
CA ALA A 31 -6.66 -4.35 -9.06
C ALA A 31 -7.90 -3.65 -8.48
N SER A 32 -7.76 -2.95 -7.36
CA SER A 32 -8.87 -2.22 -6.72
C SER A 32 -8.84 -0.72 -6.98
N GLY A 33 -9.96 -0.04 -6.73
CA GLY A 33 -9.99 1.42 -6.78
C GLY A 33 -10.02 1.94 -8.21
N VAL A 34 -10.64 1.16 -9.09
CA VAL A 34 -10.68 1.37 -10.53
C VAL A 34 -12.12 1.63 -10.99
N GLY A 35 -12.31 2.07 -12.23
CA GLY A 35 -13.62 2.30 -12.83
C GLY A 35 -14.38 3.48 -12.20
N GLU A 36 -15.71 3.48 -12.33
CA GLU A 36 -16.54 4.63 -11.93
C GLU A 36 -16.38 4.94 -10.43
N GLY A 37 -15.90 6.14 -10.13
CA GLY A 37 -15.67 6.59 -8.76
C GLY A 37 -14.69 5.72 -7.95
N GLY A 38 -13.90 4.86 -8.59
CA GLY A 38 -13.00 3.92 -7.91
C GLY A 38 -13.73 2.82 -7.11
N ALA A 39 -14.98 2.52 -7.44
CA ALA A 39 -15.82 1.57 -6.70
C ALA A 39 -15.71 0.11 -7.20
N GLN A 40 -14.81 -0.17 -8.14
CA GLN A 40 -14.73 -1.47 -8.81
C GLN A 40 -13.36 -2.10 -8.65
N PHE A 41 -13.29 -3.38 -9.02
CA PHE A 41 -12.05 -4.11 -9.24
C PHE A 41 -11.90 -4.49 -10.72
N ALA A 42 -10.67 -4.46 -11.23
CA ALA A 42 -10.32 -5.05 -12.51
C ALA A 42 -9.65 -6.42 -12.26
N VAL A 43 -10.11 -7.44 -12.99
CA VAL A 43 -9.57 -8.80 -12.94
C VAL A 43 -8.70 -9.02 -14.17
N PHE A 44 -7.49 -9.50 -13.95
CA PHE A 44 -6.52 -9.83 -14.99
C PHE A 44 -6.16 -11.31 -14.94
N GLY A 45 -5.88 -11.90 -16.10
CA GLY A 45 -5.39 -13.27 -16.20
C GLY A 45 -3.92 -13.40 -15.76
N PRO A 46 -3.37 -14.63 -15.71
CA PRO A 46 -1.96 -14.87 -15.41
C PRO A 46 -0.99 -14.19 -16.40
N SER A 47 -1.42 -13.99 -17.65
CA SER A 47 -0.67 -13.29 -18.70
C SER A 47 -0.72 -11.76 -18.56
N GLY A 48 -1.56 -11.24 -17.65
CA GLY A 48 -1.78 -9.80 -17.49
C GLY A 48 -2.92 -9.22 -18.34
N ASP A 49 -3.58 -10.05 -19.16
CA ASP A 49 -4.71 -9.60 -19.98
C ASP A 49 -5.93 -9.28 -19.11
N PHE A 50 -6.57 -8.14 -19.36
CA PHE A 50 -7.83 -7.78 -18.72
C PHE A 50 -8.93 -8.80 -19.05
N GLN A 51 -9.69 -9.23 -18.03
CA GLN A 51 -10.78 -10.20 -18.18
C GLN A 51 -12.15 -9.57 -17.95
N ARG A 52 -12.33 -8.83 -16.85
CA ARG A 52 -13.62 -8.22 -16.46
C ARG A 52 -13.47 -7.24 -15.31
N MET A 53 -14.51 -6.43 -15.11
CA MET A 53 -14.73 -5.66 -13.90
C MET A 53 -15.58 -6.44 -12.89
N LEU A 54 -15.36 -6.16 -11.60
CA LEU A 54 -16.20 -6.64 -10.50
C LEU A 54 -16.62 -5.47 -9.62
N GLY A 55 -17.89 -5.49 -9.22
CA GLY A 55 -18.50 -4.50 -8.35
C GLY A 55 -19.06 -3.29 -9.08
N GLU A 56 -19.83 -2.49 -8.36
CA GLU A 56 -20.55 -1.31 -8.86
C GLU A 56 -20.56 -0.22 -7.79
N PRO A 57 -20.73 1.07 -8.15
CA PRO A 57 -20.94 2.12 -7.16
C PRO A 57 -22.24 1.88 -6.35
N GLY A 58 -22.16 2.02 -5.02
CA GLY A 58 -23.36 2.07 -4.16
C GLY A 58 -23.28 1.27 -2.87
N GLU A 59 -24.46 0.92 -2.33
CA GLU A 59 -24.61 0.30 -1.01
C GLU A 59 -25.29 -1.07 -1.03
N GLY A 60 -25.75 -1.59 -2.17
CA GLY A 60 -26.36 -2.93 -2.34
C GLY A 60 -25.33 -4.05 -2.47
N PRO A 61 -25.71 -5.34 -2.46
CA PRO A 61 -24.77 -6.47 -2.61
C PRO A 61 -23.84 -6.31 -3.83
N GLY A 62 -22.54 -6.51 -3.64
CA GLY A 62 -21.53 -6.30 -4.68
C GLY A 62 -21.24 -4.83 -5.00
N GLN A 63 -21.90 -3.88 -4.33
CA GLN A 63 -21.65 -2.45 -4.53
C GLN A 63 -20.70 -1.88 -3.46
N PHE A 64 -19.90 -0.89 -3.85
CA PHE A 64 -18.90 -0.28 -3.00
C PHE A 64 -18.88 1.25 -3.13
N PHE A 65 -18.31 1.89 -2.12
CA PHE A 65 -17.75 3.24 -2.24
C PHE A 65 -16.34 3.16 -2.84
N PRO A 66 -15.65 4.29 -3.11
CA PRO A 66 -14.26 4.26 -3.54
C PRO A 66 -13.44 3.28 -2.68
N ILE A 67 -12.93 2.23 -3.31
CA ILE A 67 -12.23 1.14 -2.65
C ILE A 67 -10.82 1.62 -2.34
N LYS A 68 -10.48 1.65 -1.05
CA LYS A 68 -9.18 2.15 -0.59
C LYS A 68 -8.14 1.04 -0.50
N ASN A 69 -8.59 -0.15 -0.13
CA ASN A 69 -7.75 -1.32 0.03
C ASN A 69 -8.60 -2.60 0.08
N PHE A 70 -7.94 -3.76 0.05
CA PHE A 70 -8.57 -5.05 0.25
C PHE A 70 -7.53 -6.07 0.73
N ALA A 71 -8.00 -7.12 1.39
CA ALA A 71 -7.19 -8.27 1.75
C ALA A 71 -7.79 -9.54 1.14
N VAL A 72 -6.95 -10.36 0.52
CA VAL A 72 -7.32 -11.69 0.03
C VAL A 72 -7.15 -12.70 1.15
N ASP A 73 -8.15 -13.54 1.38
CA ASP A 73 -8.00 -14.71 2.24
C ASP A 73 -7.39 -15.86 1.42
N PRO A 74 -6.17 -16.34 1.73
CA PRO A 74 -5.48 -17.33 0.91
C PRO A 74 -6.12 -18.72 0.95
N GLY A 75 -6.92 -19.03 1.97
CA GLY A 75 -7.58 -20.34 2.10
C GLY A 75 -8.89 -20.43 1.31
N THR A 76 -9.63 -19.32 1.23
CA THR A 76 -10.96 -19.29 0.59
C THR A 76 -10.98 -18.54 -0.74
N LEU A 77 -9.96 -17.72 -1.02
CA LEU A 77 -9.91 -16.74 -2.10
C LEU A 77 -11.04 -15.69 -2.04
N GLY A 78 -11.71 -15.58 -0.88
CA GLY A 78 -12.60 -14.47 -0.58
C GLY A 78 -11.82 -13.19 -0.30
N LEU A 79 -12.52 -12.07 -0.28
CA LEU A 79 -11.94 -10.76 -0.03
C LEU A 79 -12.59 -10.10 1.18
N VAL A 80 -11.80 -9.33 1.92
CA VAL A 80 -12.31 -8.26 2.78
C VAL A 80 -11.94 -6.94 2.15
N VAL A 81 -12.97 -6.23 1.69
CA VAL A 81 -12.86 -4.95 1.00
C VAL A 81 -12.97 -3.83 2.01
N LEU A 82 -11.99 -2.93 2.00
CA LEU A 82 -11.98 -1.71 2.78
C LEU A 82 -12.37 -0.53 1.89
N ASP A 83 -13.59 -0.05 2.07
CA ASP A 83 -14.11 1.17 1.46
C ASP A 83 -14.40 2.22 2.56
N ARG A 84 -15.64 2.65 2.74
CA ARG A 84 -16.09 3.37 3.94
C ARG A 84 -16.39 2.44 5.13
N LYS A 85 -16.49 1.14 4.87
CA LYS A 85 -16.82 0.05 5.79
C LYS A 85 -15.94 -1.16 5.45
N LEU A 86 -16.16 -2.27 6.15
CA LEU A 86 -15.57 -3.56 5.78
C LEU A 86 -16.64 -4.45 5.16
N THR A 87 -16.40 -4.91 3.93
CA THR A 87 -17.31 -5.82 3.23
C THR A 87 -16.58 -7.13 2.96
N ARG A 88 -17.14 -8.26 3.43
CA ARG A 88 -16.66 -9.58 3.07
C ARG A 88 -17.39 -10.07 1.83
N VAL A 89 -16.64 -10.47 0.81
CA VAL A 89 -17.14 -11.21 -0.34
C VAL A 89 -16.47 -12.56 -0.42
N ASP A 90 -17.19 -13.59 -0.85
CA ASP A 90 -16.58 -14.89 -1.13
C ASP A 90 -15.79 -14.86 -2.44
N SER A 91 -15.22 -16.01 -2.81
CA SER A 91 -14.47 -16.09 -4.06
C SER A 91 -15.36 -15.87 -5.28
N ALA A 92 -16.64 -16.27 -5.25
CA ALA A 92 -17.60 -15.97 -6.31
C ALA A 92 -18.01 -14.49 -6.36
N PHE A 93 -17.42 -13.65 -5.50
CA PHE A 93 -17.68 -12.23 -5.35
C PHE A 93 -19.10 -11.93 -4.83
N VAL A 94 -19.72 -12.91 -4.14
CA VAL A 94 -21.01 -12.72 -3.48
C VAL A 94 -20.78 -12.10 -2.11
N THR A 95 -21.54 -11.05 -1.78
CA THR A 95 -21.45 -10.40 -0.46
C THR A 95 -21.95 -11.33 0.64
N GLN A 96 -21.06 -11.61 1.59
CA GLN A 96 -21.34 -12.49 2.74
C GLN A 96 -21.63 -11.69 4.01
N ALA A 97 -20.90 -10.59 4.24
CA ALA A 97 -21.07 -9.77 5.43
C ALA A 97 -20.68 -8.31 5.18
N ARG A 98 -21.25 -7.41 5.97
CA ARG A 98 -20.90 -5.98 6.00
C ARG A 98 -20.84 -5.49 7.44
N VAL A 99 -19.67 -5.00 7.82
CA VAL A 99 -19.43 -4.41 9.13
C VAL A 99 -19.36 -2.91 8.98
N VAL A 100 -20.40 -2.24 9.49
CA VAL A 100 -20.49 -0.76 9.55
C VAL A 100 -19.99 -0.24 10.91
N GLU A 101 -19.81 -1.14 11.89
CA GLU A 101 -19.41 -0.76 13.25
C GLU A 101 -17.89 -0.48 13.32
N GLY A 102 -17.56 0.80 13.56
CA GLY A 102 -16.20 1.32 13.56
C GLY A 102 -16.02 2.44 12.53
N ASP A 103 -15.32 3.52 12.91
CA ASP A 103 -15.00 4.61 11.97
C ASP A 103 -13.89 4.18 10.99
N TYR A 104 -14.29 3.39 9.97
CA TYR A 104 -13.43 3.01 8.85
C TYR A 104 -13.42 4.07 7.74
N ALA A 105 -14.16 5.18 7.90
CA ALA A 105 -14.16 6.25 6.91
C ALA A 105 -12.76 6.84 6.70
N GLN A 106 -11.90 6.77 7.72
CA GLN A 106 -10.50 7.21 7.69
C GLN A 106 -9.49 6.04 7.71
N ALA A 107 -9.96 4.80 7.52
CA ALA A 107 -9.09 3.64 7.29
C ALA A 107 -8.61 3.60 5.85
N PHE A 108 -7.36 3.16 5.62
CA PHE A 108 -6.74 3.16 4.28
C PHE A 108 -5.81 1.97 3.99
N ARG A 109 -5.53 1.11 4.97
CA ARG A 109 -4.84 -0.17 4.79
C ARG A 109 -5.59 -1.26 5.55
N ILE A 110 -5.64 -2.44 4.96
CA ILE A 110 -6.04 -3.68 5.60
C ILE A 110 -5.05 -4.76 5.19
N VAL A 111 -4.71 -5.67 6.09
CA VAL A 111 -3.93 -6.86 5.77
C VAL A 111 -4.53 -8.08 6.46
N ARG A 112 -4.51 -9.23 5.78
CA ARG A 112 -4.86 -10.54 6.34
C ARG A 112 -3.68 -11.06 7.15
N THR A 113 -3.90 -11.46 8.40
CA THR A 113 -2.94 -12.22 9.21
C THR A 113 -3.45 -13.65 9.38
N ARG A 114 -2.71 -14.51 10.09
CA ARG A 114 -3.19 -15.88 10.39
C ARG A 114 -4.40 -15.87 11.34
N GLU A 115 -4.47 -14.90 12.24
CA GLU A 115 -5.48 -14.83 13.30
C GLU A 115 -6.70 -13.98 12.92
N GLY A 116 -6.58 -13.17 11.86
CA GLY A 116 -7.64 -12.24 11.49
C GLY A 116 -7.19 -11.19 10.49
N TYR A 117 -7.58 -9.94 10.73
CA TYR A 117 -7.25 -8.80 9.90
C TYR A 117 -6.72 -7.66 10.76
N VAL A 118 -5.82 -6.87 10.19
CA VAL A 118 -5.37 -5.62 10.81
C VAL A 118 -5.67 -4.47 9.88
N VAL A 119 -6.39 -3.47 10.40
CA VAL A 119 -6.74 -2.25 9.69
C VAL A 119 -5.94 -1.09 10.26
N ASN A 120 -5.37 -0.25 9.39
CA ASN A 120 -4.82 1.04 9.79
C ASN A 120 -5.76 2.20 9.44
N SER A 121 -6.08 3.01 10.46
CA SER A 121 -6.94 4.19 10.38
C SER A 121 -6.25 5.42 10.94
N PHE A 122 -6.27 6.53 10.19
CA PHE A 122 -5.65 7.78 10.65
C PHE A 122 -6.64 8.71 11.38
N GLY A 123 -7.95 8.44 11.31
CA GLY A 123 -8.98 9.29 11.91
C GLY A 123 -9.30 8.97 13.37
N GLY A 124 -9.16 7.71 13.75
CA GLY A 124 -9.57 7.22 15.06
C GLY A 124 -8.59 7.53 16.21
N PRO A 125 -8.97 7.22 17.45
CA PRO A 125 -8.09 7.34 18.62
C PRO A 125 -6.91 6.36 18.56
N SER A 126 -7.07 5.24 17.85
CA SER A 126 -6.07 4.19 17.72
C SER A 126 -5.77 3.89 16.25
N PRO A 127 -4.50 3.98 15.82
CA PRO A 127 -4.12 3.75 14.44
C PRO A 127 -4.35 2.32 13.97
N LEU A 128 -4.17 1.32 14.84
CA LEU A 128 -4.25 -0.10 14.45
C LEU A 128 -5.47 -0.76 15.09
N ILE A 129 -6.25 -1.47 14.27
CA ILE A 129 -7.46 -2.18 14.69
C ILE A 129 -7.27 -3.64 14.31
N PHE A 130 -7.19 -4.51 15.31
CA PHE A 130 -7.10 -5.95 15.15
C PHE A 130 -8.52 -6.52 15.15
N LEU A 131 -8.81 -7.32 14.14
CA LEU A 131 -10.11 -7.93 13.89
C LEU A 131 -9.94 -9.44 13.82
N ASP A 132 -10.90 -10.19 14.32
CA ASP A 132 -10.93 -11.64 14.12
C ASP A 132 -11.45 -12.03 12.72
N ASP A 133 -11.56 -13.33 12.48
CA ASP A 133 -12.13 -13.89 11.25
C ASP A 133 -13.63 -13.66 11.08
N SER A 134 -14.33 -13.11 12.06
CA SER A 134 -15.71 -12.63 11.93
C SER A 134 -15.80 -11.11 11.77
N LEU A 135 -14.64 -10.45 11.58
CA LEU A 135 -14.49 -8.99 11.49
C LEU A 135 -14.89 -8.26 12.79
N GLN A 136 -14.88 -8.95 13.93
CA GLN A 136 -15.11 -8.35 15.24
C GLN A 136 -13.80 -7.82 15.81
N VAL A 137 -13.88 -6.68 16.48
CA VAL A 137 -12.70 -6.00 17.03
C VAL A 137 -12.16 -6.78 18.23
N MET A 138 -10.91 -7.27 18.11
CA MET A 138 -10.18 -7.92 19.20
C MET A 138 -9.40 -6.91 20.03
N ALA A 139 -8.71 -5.99 19.35
CA ALA A 139 -7.85 -4.99 20.00
C ALA A 139 -7.77 -3.69 19.18
N ARG A 140 -7.49 -2.59 19.89
CA ARG A 140 -7.19 -1.27 19.32
C ARG A 140 -5.89 -0.78 19.90
N ILE A 141 -4.88 -0.59 19.06
CA ILE A 141 -3.50 -0.31 19.48
C ILE A 141 -3.09 1.09 19.02
N GLY A 142 -2.44 1.80 19.95
CA GLY A 142 -1.96 3.17 19.80
C GLY A 142 -2.95 4.21 20.32
N SER A 143 -2.45 5.42 20.56
CA SER A 143 -3.22 6.56 21.03
C SER A 143 -2.87 7.82 20.22
N ARG A 144 -3.88 8.62 19.88
CA ARG A 144 -3.70 9.92 19.22
C ARG A 144 -3.25 11.04 20.18
N ALA A 145 -3.25 10.79 21.49
CA ALA A 145 -3.00 11.82 22.48
C ALA A 145 -1.56 12.36 22.39
N GLY A 146 -1.42 13.59 21.92
CA GLY A 146 -0.18 14.37 21.99
C GLY A 146 0.89 14.07 20.94
N GLN A 147 0.62 13.25 19.92
CA GLN A 147 1.56 13.06 18.81
C GLN A 147 1.13 13.87 17.57
N PRO A 148 1.93 14.87 17.15
CA PRO A 148 1.77 15.55 15.86
C PRO A 148 2.17 14.68 14.66
N ASP A 149 2.79 13.52 14.92
CA ASP A 149 3.34 12.63 13.89
C ASP A 149 2.34 11.55 13.43
N SER A 150 2.55 11.05 12.22
CA SER A 150 1.57 10.37 11.37
C SER A 150 1.16 9.04 11.98
N ASN A 151 -0.14 8.89 12.15
CA ASN A 151 -0.79 7.61 12.46
C ASN A 151 -0.94 6.70 11.24
N GLN A 152 -0.28 7.04 10.12
CA GLN A 152 -0.29 6.25 8.91
C GLN A 152 0.83 5.21 8.95
N PHE A 153 0.41 3.95 8.96
CA PHE A 153 1.28 2.80 8.88
C PHE A 153 1.09 2.09 7.53
N VAL A 154 2.20 1.67 6.93
CA VAL A 154 2.21 0.62 5.92
C VAL A 154 2.23 -0.71 6.65
N LEU A 155 1.33 -1.62 6.27
CA LEU A 155 1.16 -2.90 6.94
C LEU A 155 1.66 -4.04 6.08
N ALA A 156 2.24 -5.06 6.71
CA ALA A 156 2.49 -6.36 6.09
C ALA A 156 2.12 -7.49 7.05
N ALA A 157 1.55 -8.56 6.52
CA ALA A 157 1.35 -9.80 7.26
C ALA A 157 2.71 -10.35 7.66
N ALA A 158 2.76 -11.08 8.75
CA ALA A 158 3.97 -11.76 9.16
C ALA A 158 3.83 -13.26 9.27
N ALA A 159 4.95 -13.95 9.07
CA ALA A 159 4.98 -15.41 8.94
C ALA A 159 4.49 -16.15 10.21
N ASP A 160 4.68 -15.55 11.38
CA ASP A 160 4.26 -16.07 12.69
C ASP A 160 2.75 -15.84 12.98
N GLY A 161 2.04 -15.08 12.16
CA GLY A 161 0.62 -14.72 12.34
C GLY A 161 0.36 -13.32 12.87
N GLY A 162 1.40 -12.54 13.23
CA GLY A 162 1.27 -11.14 13.61
C GLY A 162 1.28 -10.16 12.43
N VAL A 163 1.69 -8.91 12.68
CA VAL A 163 1.71 -7.82 11.68
C VAL A 163 2.94 -6.92 11.84
N TRP A 164 3.55 -6.58 10.71
CA TRP A 164 4.54 -5.51 10.63
C TRP A 164 3.83 -4.20 10.32
N ALA A 165 4.16 -3.14 11.07
CA ALA A 165 3.61 -1.81 10.90
C ALA A 165 4.76 -0.80 10.78
N ALA A 166 5.04 -0.36 9.55
CA ALA A 166 6.05 0.66 9.27
C ALA A 166 5.42 2.04 9.29
N ARG A 167 6.01 3.00 10.00
CA ARG A 167 5.58 4.41 9.89
C ARG A 167 5.76 4.88 8.45
N ALA A 168 4.68 5.29 7.81
CA ALA A 168 4.72 5.72 6.41
C ALA A 168 5.53 7.02 6.23
N ALA A 169 5.55 7.87 7.26
CA ALA A 169 6.18 9.18 7.26
C ALA A 169 6.99 9.41 8.54
N TYR A 170 7.81 10.47 8.52
CA TYR A 170 8.52 11.06 9.66
C TYR A 170 9.71 10.29 10.21
N ALA A 171 9.71 8.95 10.20
CA ALA A 171 10.84 8.16 10.67
C ALA A 171 10.91 6.78 10.00
N TYR A 172 12.13 6.26 9.86
CA TYR A 172 12.36 4.86 9.48
C TYR A 172 12.16 3.98 10.73
N GLU A 173 10.91 3.68 11.04
CA GLU A 173 10.51 2.88 12.20
C GLU A 173 9.55 1.78 11.75
N ILE A 174 9.89 0.53 12.03
CA ILE A 174 9.06 -0.64 11.71
C ILE A 174 8.77 -1.41 12.99
N ARG A 175 7.49 -1.51 13.36
CA ARG A 175 7.05 -2.21 14.56
C ARG A 175 6.58 -3.62 14.23
N ARG A 176 6.87 -4.53 15.14
CA ARG A 176 6.38 -5.90 15.12
C ARG A 176 5.30 -6.04 16.17
N HIS A 177 4.11 -6.48 15.77
CA HIS A 177 3.03 -6.85 16.68
C HIS A 177 2.68 -8.32 16.51
N ASP A 178 2.39 -9.01 17.63
CA ASP A 178 1.81 -10.35 17.58
C ASP A 178 0.31 -10.31 17.20
N GLY A 179 -0.33 -11.48 17.12
CA GLY A 179 -1.74 -11.57 16.73
C GLY A 179 -2.73 -11.02 17.76
N THR A 180 -2.30 -10.86 19.02
CA THR A 180 -3.07 -10.15 20.06
C THR A 180 -2.98 -8.63 19.96
N GLY A 181 -2.03 -8.14 19.16
CA GLY A 181 -1.72 -6.72 18.98
C GLY A 181 -0.62 -6.19 19.91
N ALA A 182 -0.06 -7.02 20.79
CA ALA A 182 1.05 -6.62 21.63
C ALA A 182 2.28 -6.36 20.76
N GLN A 183 2.98 -5.24 21.02
CA GLN A 183 4.22 -4.93 20.32
C GLN A 183 5.34 -5.82 20.87
N VAL A 184 5.89 -6.70 20.04
CA VAL A 184 6.94 -7.66 20.42
C VAL A 184 8.33 -7.25 19.92
N GLY A 185 8.43 -6.21 19.10
CA GLY A 185 9.71 -5.71 18.59
C GLY A 185 9.60 -4.40 17.83
N THR A 186 10.75 -3.77 17.59
CA THR A 186 10.89 -2.57 16.76
C THR A 186 12.23 -2.59 16.04
N LEU A 187 12.20 -2.32 14.75
CA LEU A 187 13.37 -2.08 13.92
C LEU A 187 13.45 -0.57 13.66
N GLU A 188 14.60 0.03 13.99
CA GLU A 188 14.90 1.43 13.70
C GLU A 188 16.23 1.54 12.93
N PRO A 189 16.27 1.11 11.66
CA PRO A 189 17.49 1.16 10.88
C PRO A 189 17.97 2.61 10.73
N VAL A 190 19.23 2.87 11.04
CA VAL A 190 19.84 4.18 10.79
C VAL A 190 20.29 4.23 9.33
N ARG A 191 19.82 5.25 8.60
CA ARG A 191 20.21 5.57 7.22
C ARG A 191 20.50 7.06 7.15
N GLU A 192 21.69 7.45 6.71
CA GLU A 192 22.04 8.87 6.60
C GLU A 192 21.11 9.64 5.65
N TRP A 193 20.63 8.98 4.61
CA TRP A 193 19.73 9.55 3.61
C TRP A 193 18.24 9.56 4.02
N PHE A 194 17.83 8.72 4.98
CA PHE A 194 16.47 8.72 5.52
C PHE A 194 16.42 9.60 6.77
N GLN A 195 16.41 10.91 6.56
CA GLN A 195 16.33 11.86 7.67
C GLN A 195 14.92 11.85 8.28
N ARG A 196 14.85 11.90 9.61
CA ARG A 196 13.59 12.13 10.32
C ARG A 196 13.07 13.54 9.97
N TRP A 197 11.75 13.67 9.86
CA TRP A 197 11.07 14.93 9.59
C TRP A 197 9.76 14.97 10.37
N SER A 198 9.14 16.14 10.49
CA SER A 198 7.93 16.39 11.26
C SER A 198 6.78 16.87 10.37
N GLN A 199 5.57 16.94 10.94
CA GLN A 199 4.42 17.51 10.22
C GLN A 199 4.65 18.97 9.81
N ASP A 200 5.37 19.74 10.61
CA ASP A 200 5.67 21.15 10.31
C ASP A 200 6.63 21.26 9.13
N ASP A 201 7.61 20.36 9.01
CA ASP A 201 8.50 20.27 7.84
C ASP A 201 7.72 20.00 6.55
N ASN A 202 6.62 19.24 6.63
CA ASN A 202 5.78 18.93 5.48
C ASN A 202 4.92 20.12 5.03
N ARG A 203 4.43 20.92 5.98
CA ARG A 203 3.59 22.09 5.70
C ARG A 203 4.37 23.21 5.05
N ALA A 204 5.66 23.35 5.37
CA ALA A 204 6.54 24.36 4.80
C ALA A 204 6.92 24.12 3.31
N GLY A 205 6.50 22.99 2.72
CA GLY A 205 6.99 22.51 1.43
C GLY A 205 5.92 21.83 0.57
N ALA A 206 4.69 22.33 0.54
CA ALA A 206 3.56 21.68 -0.13
C ALA A 206 3.74 21.45 -1.65
N ASP A 207 4.71 22.11 -2.28
CA ASP A 207 5.05 21.91 -3.68
C ASP A 207 6.38 21.14 -3.83
N PHE A 208 6.27 19.83 -4.04
CA PHE A 208 7.43 18.95 -4.25
C PHE A 208 8.22 19.26 -5.53
N ARG A 209 7.71 20.15 -6.42
CA ARG A 209 8.51 20.70 -7.54
C ARG A 209 9.58 21.68 -7.06
N ARG A 210 9.44 22.22 -5.86
CA ARG A 210 10.31 23.27 -5.29
C ARG A 210 11.17 22.77 -4.15
N VAL A 211 10.67 21.79 -3.40
CA VAL A 211 11.38 21.19 -2.29
C VAL A 211 11.61 19.70 -2.52
N PRO A 212 12.78 19.16 -2.17
CA PRO A 212 13.01 17.73 -2.27
C PRO A 212 11.97 16.95 -1.46
N LEU A 213 11.40 15.92 -2.09
CA LEU A 213 10.46 15.03 -1.43
C LEU A 213 11.11 14.37 -0.20
N LYS A 214 10.45 14.50 0.96
CA LYS A 214 10.89 13.84 2.19
C LYS A 214 10.68 12.33 2.09
N PRO A 215 11.63 11.50 2.54
CA PRO A 215 11.55 10.06 2.41
C PRO A 215 10.35 9.48 3.18
N ARG A 216 9.66 8.53 2.56
CA ARG A 216 8.42 7.90 3.05
C ARG A 216 8.41 6.42 2.74
N ILE A 217 8.03 5.58 3.69
CA ILE A 217 7.78 4.15 3.44
C ILE A 217 6.41 4.03 2.78
N THR A 218 6.34 3.44 1.59
CA THR A 218 5.11 3.28 0.79
C THR A 218 4.70 1.82 0.64
N GLY A 219 5.62 0.88 0.81
CA GLY A 219 5.40 -0.55 0.70
C GLY A 219 6.20 -1.34 1.73
N LEU A 220 5.62 -2.45 2.19
CA LEU A 220 6.22 -3.34 3.17
C LEU A 220 5.74 -4.76 2.87
N GLN A 221 6.63 -5.74 2.87
CA GLN A 221 6.24 -7.15 2.73
C GLN A 221 7.29 -8.05 3.37
N GLU A 222 6.85 -8.99 4.22
CA GLU A 222 7.71 -10.09 4.67
C GLU A 222 7.80 -11.16 3.56
N LEU A 223 9.02 -11.49 3.17
CA LEU A 223 9.30 -12.49 2.15
C LEU A 223 9.27 -13.90 2.76
N PRO A 224 9.06 -14.96 1.96
CA PRO A 224 8.96 -16.34 2.46
C PRO A 224 10.17 -16.86 3.26
N ASP A 225 11.34 -16.23 3.11
CA ASP A 225 12.56 -16.58 3.83
C ASP A 225 12.81 -15.72 5.09
N GLY A 226 11.80 -14.97 5.54
CA GLY A 226 11.86 -14.18 6.76
C GLY A 226 12.58 -12.84 6.60
N ARG A 227 12.95 -12.44 5.38
CA ARG A 227 13.44 -11.08 5.11
C ARG A 227 12.28 -10.10 4.95
N LEU A 228 12.52 -8.82 5.18
CA LEU A 228 11.53 -7.77 4.99
C LEU A 228 11.92 -6.88 3.81
N ALA A 229 11.07 -6.83 2.79
CA ALA A 229 11.18 -5.87 1.70
C ALA A 229 10.50 -4.56 2.09
N VAL A 230 11.21 -3.44 1.93
CA VAL A 230 10.74 -2.09 2.25
C VAL A 230 10.84 -1.24 1.00
N LEU A 231 9.72 -0.64 0.59
CA LEU A 231 9.65 0.30 -0.51
C LEU A 231 9.57 1.71 0.04
N ILE A 232 10.49 2.57 -0.40
CA ILE A 232 10.65 3.92 0.10
C ILE A 232 10.64 4.86 -1.09
N VAL A 233 9.80 5.90 -1.04
CA VAL A 233 9.84 7.00 -2.02
C VAL A 233 10.62 8.14 -1.40
N THR A 234 11.54 8.75 -2.17
CA THR A 234 12.37 9.87 -1.76
C THR A 234 12.57 10.83 -2.94
N ALA A 235 13.22 11.97 -2.74
CA ALA A 235 13.51 12.90 -3.83
C ALA A 235 14.42 12.25 -4.89
N ASP A 236 14.32 12.69 -6.13
CA ASP A 236 15.28 12.35 -7.19
C ASP A 236 16.73 12.67 -6.75
N ALA A 237 17.69 11.80 -7.09
CA ALA A 237 19.10 11.96 -6.72
C ALA A 237 19.72 13.27 -7.25
N ASN A 238 19.21 13.74 -8.37
CA ASN A 238 19.60 14.95 -9.09
C ASN A 238 18.50 16.03 -8.99
N PHE A 239 17.66 15.97 -7.95
CA PHE A 239 16.54 16.89 -7.77
C PHE A 239 16.96 18.34 -8.02
N ALA A 240 16.29 18.97 -8.98
CA ALA A 240 16.42 20.39 -9.28
C ALA A 240 15.05 21.05 -9.16
N PRO A 241 14.92 22.15 -8.39
CA PRO A 241 13.64 22.84 -8.28
C PRO A 241 13.25 23.43 -9.64
N LEU A 242 11.97 23.32 -10.01
CA LEU A 242 11.47 23.99 -11.20
C LEU A 242 11.43 25.52 -10.97
N PRO A 243 11.79 26.33 -11.98
CA PRO A 243 11.48 27.76 -11.99
C PRO A 243 9.96 27.94 -11.86
N ASP A 244 9.53 29.02 -11.19
CA ASP A 244 8.13 29.29 -10.83
C ASP A 244 7.12 28.83 -11.88
N ALA A 245 6.55 27.64 -11.67
CA ALA A 245 5.33 27.23 -12.35
C ALA A 245 4.20 28.00 -11.67
N ASP A 246 3.84 29.16 -12.23
CA ASP A 246 2.71 29.96 -11.77
C ASP A 246 1.42 29.14 -11.94
N GLY A 247 0.86 28.66 -10.83
CA GLY A 247 -0.46 28.04 -10.77
C GLY A 247 -0.56 26.76 -9.95
N GLU A 248 -1.79 26.46 -9.52
CA GLU A 248 -2.21 25.10 -9.16
C GLU A 248 -2.08 24.25 -10.43
N GLY A 249 -0.92 23.59 -10.59
CA GLY A 249 -0.66 22.74 -11.74
C GLY A 249 -1.66 21.59 -11.82
N PRO A 250 -1.84 20.98 -12.99
CA PRO A 250 -2.69 19.80 -13.14
C PRO A 250 -2.26 18.68 -12.17
N ALA A 251 -3.16 17.74 -11.91
CA ALA A 251 -2.80 16.50 -11.24
C ALA A 251 -1.67 15.82 -12.05
N PHE A 252 -0.57 15.50 -11.38
CA PHE A 252 0.61 14.95 -12.02
C PHE A 252 0.37 13.55 -12.54
N SER A 253 0.84 13.26 -13.75
CA SER A 253 0.97 11.87 -14.20
C SER A 253 2.13 11.19 -13.45
N PRO A 254 2.15 9.85 -13.36
CA PRO A 254 3.31 9.15 -12.80
C PRO A 254 4.63 9.47 -13.48
N GLU A 255 4.66 9.67 -14.80
CA GLU A 255 5.87 10.06 -15.54
C GLU A 255 6.38 11.44 -15.14
N GLU A 256 5.47 12.34 -14.74
CA GLU A 256 5.88 13.62 -14.16
C GLU A 256 6.42 13.45 -12.75
N PHE A 257 5.88 12.52 -11.96
CA PHE A 257 6.41 12.19 -10.64
C PHE A 257 7.82 11.59 -10.69
N ASP A 258 8.12 10.75 -11.69
CA ASP A 258 9.44 10.15 -11.90
C ASP A 258 10.55 11.19 -12.05
N LYS A 259 10.21 12.43 -12.47
CA LYS A 259 11.18 13.54 -12.57
C LYS A 259 11.62 14.11 -11.21
N TYR A 260 10.88 13.82 -10.14
CA TYR A 260 11.09 14.42 -8.81
C TYR A 260 11.29 13.39 -7.71
N ALA A 261 10.97 12.13 -7.97
CA ALA A 261 10.92 11.09 -6.96
C ALA A 261 11.63 9.83 -7.43
N ASP A 262 12.52 9.35 -6.57
CA ASP A 262 13.12 8.03 -6.70
C ASP A 262 12.42 7.04 -5.78
N THR A 263 12.49 5.78 -6.17
CA THR A 263 12.17 4.66 -5.30
C THR A 263 13.44 3.97 -4.80
N VAL A 264 13.58 3.83 -3.49
CA VAL A 264 14.56 2.95 -2.86
C VAL A 264 13.87 1.66 -2.41
N VAL A 265 14.39 0.52 -2.85
CA VAL A 265 13.98 -0.81 -2.39
C VAL A 265 15.07 -1.33 -1.45
N GLU A 266 14.74 -1.48 -0.18
CA GLU A 266 15.61 -2.15 0.79
C GLU A 266 15.11 -3.56 1.10
N VAL A 267 16.05 -4.46 1.32
CA VAL A 267 15.79 -5.78 1.90
C VAL A 267 16.55 -5.84 3.22
N ILE A 268 15.83 -6.02 4.31
CA ILE A 268 16.42 -6.10 5.65
C ILE A 268 16.16 -7.47 6.27
N ASP A 269 17.08 -7.90 7.12
CA ASP A 269 16.87 -9.04 8.01
C ASP A 269 15.80 -8.66 9.04
N SER A 270 14.70 -9.41 9.10
CA SER A 270 13.55 -9.03 9.94
C SER A 270 13.82 -9.21 11.44
N ALA A 271 14.78 -10.07 11.82
CA ALA A 271 15.10 -10.34 13.20
C ALA A 271 16.01 -9.24 13.79
N THR A 272 16.96 -8.75 13.00
CA THR A 272 18.01 -7.83 13.45
C THR A 272 17.86 -6.40 12.91
N GLY A 273 17.09 -6.20 11.85
CA GLY A 273 17.00 -4.93 11.12
C GLY A 273 18.22 -4.62 10.25
N ALA A 274 19.17 -5.57 10.12
CA ALA A 274 20.36 -5.38 9.31
C ALA A 274 20.01 -5.21 7.83
N LEU A 275 20.66 -4.26 7.15
CA LEU A 275 20.50 -4.06 5.70
C LEU A 275 21.20 -5.18 4.95
N LEU A 276 20.46 -5.94 4.15
CA LEU A 276 20.99 -7.03 3.32
C LEU A 276 21.23 -6.58 1.89
N ALA A 277 20.33 -5.77 1.34
CA ALA A 277 20.49 -5.15 0.03
C ALA A 277 19.72 -3.84 -0.04
N SER A 278 20.21 -2.93 -0.88
CA SER A 278 19.53 -1.69 -1.23
C SER A 278 19.72 -1.41 -2.72
N MET A 279 18.67 -0.95 -3.39
CA MET A 279 18.76 -0.43 -4.75
C MET A 279 17.88 0.81 -4.88
N ARG A 280 18.37 1.78 -5.66
CA ARG A 280 17.64 3.00 -6.01
C ARG A 280 17.22 2.94 -7.46
N ARG A 281 16.02 3.41 -7.74
CA ARG A 281 15.39 3.52 -9.05
C ARG A 281 14.91 4.95 -9.24
N ASP A 282 15.10 5.46 -10.45
CA ASP A 282 14.62 6.75 -10.92
C ASP A 282 13.13 6.74 -11.30
N GLU A 283 12.45 5.62 -11.04
CA GLU A 283 11.02 5.47 -11.29
C GLU A 283 10.24 5.33 -9.97
N LEU A 284 8.99 5.80 -9.98
CA LEU A 284 8.05 5.68 -8.88
C LEU A 284 7.36 4.32 -8.90
N TYR A 285 7.61 3.49 -7.89
CA TYR A 285 6.89 2.23 -7.70
C TYR A 285 5.74 2.44 -6.72
N GLY A 286 4.56 1.91 -7.06
CA GLY A 286 3.32 2.18 -6.34
C GLY A 286 3.10 1.32 -5.10
N GLY A 287 3.80 0.18 -4.97
CA GLY A 287 3.72 -0.67 -3.79
C GLY A 287 4.31 -2.07 -3.97
N ILE A 288 4.10 -2.90 -2.93
CA ILE A 288 4.42 -4.32 -2.92
C ILE A 288 3.11 -5.08 -2.69
N THR A 289 2.86 -6.14 -3.48
CA THR A 289 1.70 -7.03 -3.30
C THR A 289 1.94 -7.99 -2.12
N PRO A 290 0.89 -8.62 -1.56
CA PRO A 290 1.04 -9.62 -0.50
C PRO A 290 1.96 -10.80 -0.87
N GLU A 291 2.13 -11.07 -2.16
CA GLU A 291 2.98 -12.13 -2.71
C GLU A 291 4.44 -11.68 -2.95
N GLY A 292 4.75 -10.42 -2.63
CA GLY A 292 6.09 -9.85 -2.75
C GLY A 292 6.44 -9.34 -4.15
N LEU A 293 5.44 -9.13 -5.02
CA LEU A 293 5.67 -8.46 -6.30
C LEU A 293 5.68 -6.95 -6.10
N ILE A 294 6.65 -6.27 -6.69
CA ILE A 294 6.73 -4.80 -6.69
C ILE A 294 6.12 -4.32 -7.99
N TRP A 295 5.26 -3.30 -7.94
CA TRP A 295 4.62 -2.78 -9.15
C TRP A 295 4.87 -1.30 -9.36
N ARG A 296 4.87 -0.89 -10.64
CA ARG A 296 4.82 0.52 -11.05
C ARG A 296 3.73 0.72 -12.11
N LEU A 297 3.34 1.96 -12.32
CA LEU A 297 2.50 2.35 -13.46
C LEU A 297 3.34 3.04 -14.52
N GLU A 298 2.94 2.83 -15.77
CA GLU A 298 3.48 3.50 -16.94
C GLU A 298 2.31 3.87 -17.86
N TYR A 299 2.26 5.10 -18.36
CA TYR A 299 1.27 5.57 -19.29
C TYR A 299 1.88 5.61 -20.69
N VAL A 300 1.28 4.85 -21.62
CA VAL A 300 1.66 4.82 -23.03
C VAL A 300 0.44 5.25 -23.83
N ASP A 301 0.52 6.39 -24.52
CA ASP A 301 -0.60 6.95 -25.30
C ASP A 301 -1.90 7.03 -24.47
N ASP A 302 -1.82 7.66 -23.29
CA ASP A 302 -2.90 7.79 -22.29
C ASP A 302 -3.42 6.45 -21.71
N THR A 303 -2.77 5.33 -22.04
CA THR A 303 -3.12 4.00 -21.54
C THR A 303 -2.22 3.61 -20.37
N ALA A 304 -2.81 3.49 -19.19
CA ALA A 304 -2.09 3.03 -18.00
C ALA A 304 -1.79 1.51 -18.09
N ARG A 305 -0.55 1.15 -17.79
CA ARG A 305 -0.04 -0.24 -17.70
C ARG A 305 0.60 -0.45 -16.34
N ALA A 306 0.28 -1.57 -15.68
CA ALA A 306 0.94 -1.92 -14.42
C ALA A 306 2.03 -2.95 -14.66
N HIS A 307 3.28 -2.58 -14.45
CA HIS A 307 4.42 -3.50 -14.58
C HIS A 307 4.70 -4.12 -13.22
N LEU A 308 4.67 -5.46 -13.14
CA LEU A 308 4.97 -6.21 -11.94
C LEU A 308 6.36 -6.85 -12.05
N TYR A 309 7.11 -6.75 -10.97
CA TYR A 309 8.48 -7.22 -10.86
C TYR A 309 8.65 -8.13 -9.67
N ARG A 310 9.49 -9.14 -9.83
CA ARG A 310 9.96 -9.99 -8.74
C ARG A 310 11.25 -9.42 -8.19
N LEU A 311 11.33 -9.32 -6.87
CA LEU A 311 12.56 -9.03 -6.18
C LEU A 311 13.48 -10.27 -6.20
N VAL A 312 14.62 -10.16 -6.89
CA VAL A 312 15.63 -11.22 -6.98
C VAL A 312 16.91 -10.78 -6.29
N MET A 313 17.33 -11.56 -5.30
CA MET A 313 18.57 -11.38 -4.56
C MET A 313 19.62 -12.29 -5.19
N ARG A 314 20.66 -11.70 -5.79
CA ARG A 314 21.81 -12.44 -6.34
C ARG A 314 22.97 -12.35 -5.36
#